data_AF-A0A3P8U031-F1
#
_entry.id   AF-A0A3P8U031-F1
#
_cell.length_a   1.000
_cell.length_b   1.000
_cell.length_c   1.000
_cell.angle_alpha   90.00
_cell.angle_beta   90.00
_cell.angle_gamma   90.00
#
_symmetry.space_group_name_H-M   'P 1'
#
loop_
_entity.id
_entity.type
_entity.pdbx_description
1 polymer ?
#
loop_
_entity_poly.entity_id
_entity_poly.type
_entity_poly.pdbx_seq_one_letter_code
_entity_poly.pdbx_strand_id
1 'polypeptide(L)'
;MDQELEGTVKALLQKAGESNAFIRQDVDAALDCMVQHCTPTRSINALLTGGLSHLNAVVRKCTAQHLANLVEKVGAARLLSGGKDLTDRILPAVTKLVQDSSQEARYFGRRMLLSLSSHPDFDKILEKYIPTKDLQTVRDTVFTLKTKGLGEMPQDSQSARGRRSLPGSGTVRASSLNREPLNQTNRESNSHYSCRSQTQSIADKTEYIKQISGLLGSKDFRERIKGIDQLVTDCQHNPNMVINSIFPVFDAFKARLQESNSKVNLYALESLQKIIKLLKDNLSQVVNILVPAIVDNHLNSKNNAIYSAAIGAINALILNLDNILLLQPFCTKAQFLSGKAKVDLIEKVADVVTELYPRKPQMVEQKVLPLLWHLLGTSTHSGTIHGRGGSIRGATANLCQALHAQMGPSLSECAASQPANVHKGLNEVLRTLS
;
A
#
# COMPACT_ATOMS: atom_id res chain seq x y z
N MET A 1 -30.62 -0.84 16.29
CA MET A 1 -29.17 -0.88 15.98
C MET A 1 -28.94 -1.38 14.55
N ASP A 2 -29.28 -2.63 14.22
CA ASP A 2 -29.00 -3.27 12.91
C ASP A 2 -29.43 -2.54 11.63
N GLN A 3 -30.34 -1.56 11.68
CA GLN A 3 -30.77 -0.75 10.52
C GLN A 3 -29.92 0.51 10.30
N GLU A 4 -29.31 1.05 11.35
CA GLU A 4 -28.44 2.25 11.29
C GLU A 4 -26.95 1.88 11.23
N LEU A 5 -26.63 0.61 11.52
CA LEU A 5 -25.30 0.07 11.69
C LEU A 5 -24.30 0.46 10.60
N GLU A 6 -24.69 0.42 9.33
CA GLU A 6 -23.80 0.79 8.21
C GLU A 6 -23.44 2.27 8.24
N GLY A 7 -24.38 3.14 8.61
CA GLY A 7 -24.15 4.58 8.79
C GLY A 7 -23.24 4.86 9.97
N THR A 8 -23.51 4.23 11.12
CA THR A 8 -22.69 4.36 12.35
C THR A 8 -21.26 3.89 12.10
N VAL A 9 -21.06 2.70 11.51
CA VAL A 9 -19.74 2.16 11.20
C VAL A 9 -18.98 3.06 10.23
N LYS A 10 -19.64 3.57 9.19
CA LYS A 10 -19.02 4.50 8.24
C LYS A 10 -18.55 5.80 8.92
N ALA A 11 -19.36 6.37 9.82
CA ALA A 11 -19.00 7.56 10.58
C ALA A 11 -17.84 7.30 11.56
N LEU A 12 -17.89 6.18 12.31
CA LEU A 12 -16.82 5.75 13.21
C LEU A 12 -15.50 5.52 12.44
N LEU A 13 -15.54 4.82 11.31
CA LEU A 13 -14.36 4.58 10.48
C LEU A 13 -13.78 5.87 9.87
N GLN A 14 -14.60 6.86 9.53
CA GLN A 14 -14.10 8.18 9.17
C GLN A 14 -13.36 8.85 10.34
N LYS A 15 -13.90 8.75 11.56
CA LYS A 15 -13.24 9.23 12.79
C LYS A 15 -11.97 8.47 13.17
N ALA A 16 -11.88 7.16 12.89
CA ALA A 16 -10.65 6.39 13.03
C ALA A 16 -9.48 6.96 12.19
N GLY A 17 -9.80 7.66 11.09
CA GLY A 17 -8.82 8.30 10.23
C GLY A 17 -8.24 9.61 10.77
N GLU A 18 -8.77 10.17 11.86
CA GLU A 18 -8.33 11.45 12.43
C GLU A 18 -7.09 11.30 13.31
N SER A 19 -6.31 12.38 13.42
CA SER A 19 -4.99 12.36 14.07
C SER A 19 -5.02 12.20 15.59
N ASN A 20 -6.16 12.40 16.25
CA ASN A 20 -6.28 12.32 17.71
C ASN A 20 -6.31 10.86 18.21
N ALA A 21 -5.36 10.50 19.09
CA ALA A 21 -5.25 9.15 19.65
C ALA A 21 -6.44 8.76 20.54
N PHE A 22 -6.99 9.69 21.33
CA PHE A 22 -8.15 9.43 22.19
C PHE A 22 -9.40 9.10 21.36
N ILE A 23 -9.66 9.89 20.31
CA ILE A 23 -10.78 9.63 19.38
C ILE A 23 -10.62 8.24 18.73
N ARG A 24 -9.41 7.84 18.33
CA ARG A 24 -9.19 6.50 17.79
C ARG A 24 -9.42 5.40 18.82
N GLN A 25 -9.06 5.61 20.09
CA GLN A 25 -9.32 4.65 21.17
C GLN A 25 -10.83 4.51 21.45
N ASP A 26 -11.57 5.62 21.48
CA ASP A 26 -13.03 5.61 21.67
C ASP A 26 -13.75 4.95 20.48
N VAL A 27 -13.24 5.16 19.26
CA VAL A 27 -13.74 4.49 18.05
C VAL A 27 -13.46 2.99 18.07
N ASP A 28 -12.23 2.57 18.38
CA ASP A 28 -11.88 1.14 18.50
C ASP A 28 -12.75 0.47 19.58
N ALA A 29 -13.00 1.12 20.72
CA ALA A 29 -13.89 0.63 21.78
C ALA A 29 -15.36 0.52 21.34
N ALA A 30 -15.88 1.50 20.62
CA ALA A 30 -17.24 1.48 20.07
C ALA A 30 -17.41 0.36 19.02
N LEU A 31 -16.42 0.15 18.17
CA LEU A 31 -16.42 -0.92 17.17
C LEU A 31 -16.24 -2.31 17.80
N ASP A 32 -15.46 -2.46 18.88
CA ASP A 32 -15.40 -3.74 19.61
C ASP A 32 -16.71 -4.04 20.35
N CYS A 33 -17.39 -3.04 20.92
CA CYS A 33 -18.75 -3.18 21.46
C CYS A 33 -19.75 -3.67 20.38
N MET A 34 -19.68 -3.08 19.18
CA MET A 34 -20.43 -3.56 18.01
C MET A 34 -20.10 -5.03 17.68
N VAL A 35 -18.83 -5.42 17.64
CA VAL A 35 -18.41 -6.81 17.37
C VAL A 35 -18.97 -7.78 18.41
N GLN A 36 -19.12 -7.34 19.67
CA GLN A 36 -19.70 -8.16 20.73
C GLN A 36 -21.22 -8.32 20.60
N HIS A 37 -21.97 -7.24 20.34
CA HIS A 37 -23.43 -7.21 20.50
C HIS A 37 -24.28 -7.18 19.21
N CYS A 38 -23.72 -6.82 18.05
CA CYS A 38 -24.47 -6.75 16.79
C CYS A 38 -24.51 -8.09 16.02
N THR A 39 -25.45 -8.21 15.08
CA THR A 39 -25.54 -9.35 14.15
C THR A 39 -24.26 -9.47 13.30
N PRO A 40 -23.46 -10.55 13.44
CA PRO A 40 -22.11 -10.59 12.85
C PRO A 40 -22.06 -10.41 11.33
N THR A 41 -23.04 -10.93 10.59
CA THR A 41 -23.11 -10.79 9.12
C THR A 41 -23.36 -9.35 8.69
N ARG A 42 -24.19 -8.60 9.44
CA ARG A 42 -24.39 -7.16 9.20
C ARG A 42 -23.15 -6.36 9.59
N SER A 43 -22.49 -6.67 10.71
CA SER A 43 -21.24 -6.01 11.11
C SER A 43 -20.12 -6.23 10.09
N ILE A 44 -19.97 -7.45 9.54
CA ILE A 44 -19.04 -7.74 8.44
C ILE A 44 -19.37 -6.86 7.24
N ASN A 45 -20.62 -6.87 6.77
CA ASN A 45 -21.04 -6.07 5.60
C ASN A 45 -20.80 -4.57 5.80
N ALA A 46 -21.09 -4.02 6.98
CA ALA A 46 -20.87 -2.63 7.33
C ALA A 46 -19.37 -2.25 7.29
N LEU A 47 -18.48 -3.07 7.86
CA LEU A 47 -17.03 -2.86 7.82
C LEU A 47 -16.48 -2.96 6.39
N LEU A 48 -16.93 -3.96 5.62
CA LEU A 48 -16.51 -4.14 4.23
C LEU A 48 -16.90 -2.95 3.35
N THR A 49 -18.12 -2.44 3.49
CA THR A 49 -18.62 -1.27 2.75
C THR A 49 -17.97 0.03 3.23
N GLY A 50 -17.78 0.21 4.54
CA GLY A 50 -17.28 1.45 5.12
C GLY A 50 -15.76 1.66 5.01
N GLY A 51 -14.97 0.58 5.05
CA GLY A 51 -13.54 0.70 5.35
C GLY A 51 -12.55 -0.06 4.47
N LEU A 52 -12.93 -1.20 3.86
CA LEU A 52 -12.00 -2.10 3.14
C LEU A 52 -11.17 -1.38 2.04
N SER A 53 -11.79 -0.43 1.36
CA SER A 53 -11.18 0.31 0.24
C SER A 53 -10.87 1.76 0.58
N HIS A 54 -10.84 2.12 1.87
CA HIS A 54 -10.62 3.49 2.30
C HIS A 54 -9.19 3.97 2.00
N LEU A 55 -9.04 5.24 1.62
CA LEU A 55 -7.75 5.79 1.17
C LEU A 55 -6.73 5.88 2.32
N ASN A 56 -7.18 6.28 3.51
CA ASN A 56 -6.35 6.32 4.71
C ASN A 56 -6.10 4.90 5.25
N ALA A 57 -4.82 4.54 5.38
CA ALA A 57 -4.34 3.26 5.89
C ALA A 57 -4.79 2.96 7.33
N VAL A 58 -4.91 3.97 8.20
CA VAL A 58 -5.35 3.80 9.60
C VAL A 58 -6.78 3.26 9.65
N VAL A 59 -7.65 3.75 8.75
CA VAL A 59 -9.03 3.27 8.62
C VAL A 59 -9.06 1.82 8.12
N ARG A 60 -8.21 1.45 7.16
CA ARG A 60 -8.10 0.06 6.69
C ARG A 60 -7.58 -0.88 7.79
N LYS A 61 -6.60 -0.45 8.60
CA LYS A 61 -6.12 -1.18 9.80
C LYS A 61 -7.27 -1.40 10.78
N CYS A 62 -7.98 -0.34 11.18
CA CYS A 62 -9.11 -0.42 12.12
C CYS A 62 -10.19 -1.38 11.60
N THR A 63 -10.57 -1.22 10.32
CA THR A 63 -11.50 -2.14 9.65
C THR A 63 -11.04 -3.59 9.70
N ALA A 64 -9.78 -3.85 9.35
CA ALA A 64 -9.22 -5.20 9.32
C ALA A 64 -9.14 -5.84 10.72
N GLN A 65 -8.86 -5.05 11.76
CA GLN A 65 -8.84 -5.49 13.16
C GLN A 65 -10.20 -6.02 13.62
N HIS A 66 -11.25 -5.20 13.52
CA HIS A 66 -12.59 -5.62 13.96
C HIS A 66 -13.20 -6.68 13.03
N LEU A 67 -12.85 -6.67 11.74
CA LEU A 67 -13.22 -7.74 10.81
C LEU A 67 -12.56 -9.07 11.19
N ALA A 68 -11.30 -9.08 11.62
CA ALA A 68 -10.64 -10.28 12.10
C ALA A 68 -11.29 -10.85 13.37
N ASN A 69 -11.65 -9.98 14.32
CA ASN A 69 -12.41 -10.37 15.52
C ASN A 69 -13.76 -11.02 15.15
N LEU A 70 -14.47 -10.50 14.12
CA LEU A 70 -15.71 -11.09 13.61
C LEU A 70 -15.48 -12.42 12.87
N VAL A 71 -14.43 -12.53 12.07
CA VAL A 71 -14.09 -13.78 11.35
C VAL A 71 -13.82 -14.91 12.34
N GLU A 72 -13.07 -14.63 13.40
CA GLU A 72 -12.80 -15.57 14.49
C GLU A 72 -14.07 -15.93 15.28
N LYS A 73 -14.92 -14.93 15.62
CA LYS A 73 -16.19 -15.15 16.33
C LYS A 73 -17.21 -15.98 15.54
N VAL A 74 -17.27 -15.83 14.22
CA VAL A 74 -18.22 -16.57 13.37
C VAL A 74 -17.69 -17.94 12.96
N GLY A 75 -16.37 -18.06 12.76
CA GLY A 75 -15.69 -19.31 12.42
C GLY A 75 -15.76 -19.68 10.93
N ALA A 76 -14.69 -20.31 10.43
CA ALA A 76 -14.52 -20.64 9.02
C ALA A 76 -15.66 -21.50 8.45
N ALA A 77 -16.16 -22.48 9.19
CA ALA A 77 -17.27 -23.35 8.80
C ALA A 77 -18.54 -22.60 8.41
N ARG A 78 -18.87 -21.50 9.11
CA ARG A 78 -20.06 -20.69 8.81
C ARG A 78 -19.80 -19.70 7.67
N LEU A 79 -18.62 -19.05 7.68
CA LEU A 79 -18.23 -18.05 6.68
C LEU A 79 -18.05 -18.65 5.27
N LEU A 80 -17.61 -19.90 5.20
CA LEU A 80 -17.31 -20.62 3.95
C LEU A 80 -18.35 -21.70 3.61
N SER A 81 -19.49 -21.73 4.30
CA SER A 81 -20.60 -22.68 4.09
C SER A 81 -21.28 -22.61 2.70
N GLY A 82 -20.81 -21.75 1.79
CA GLY A 82 -21.36 -21.58 0.44
C GLY A 82 -22.58 -20.65 0.37
N GLY A 83 -22.97 -20.02 1.48
CA GLY A 83 -23.98 -18.96 1.50
C GLY A 83 -23.50 -17.74 0.69
N LYS A 84 -24.06 -17.58 -0.52
CA LYS A 84 -23.63 -16.65 -1.58
C LYS A 84 -23.10 -15.31 -1.01
N ASP A 85 -23.98 -14.49 -0.48
CA ASP A 85 -23.69 -13.09 -0.11
C ASP A 85 -22.51 -12.86 0.85
N LEU A 86 -22.19 -13.84 1.72
CA LEU A 86 -21.13 -13.69 2.71
C LEU A 86 -19.80 -14.25 2.20
N THR A 87 -19.80 -15.43 1.59
CA THR A 87 -18.58 -16.04 1.04
C THR A 87 -18.07 -15.24 -0.17
N ASP A 88 -18.97 -14.74 -1.03
CA ASP A 88 -18.66 -13.85 -2.17
C ASP A 88 -17.92 -12.57 -1.75
N ARG A 89 -18.16 -12.07 -0.53
CA ARG A 89 -17.56 -10.81 -0.05
C ARG A 89 -16.33 -11.02 0.83
N ILE A 90 -16.32 -12.02 1.72
CA ILE A 90 -15.27 -12.15 2.74
C ILE A 90 -13.93 -12.62 2.15
N LEU A 91 -13.93 -13.57 1.21
CA LEU A 91 -12.68 -14.09 0.64
C LEU A 91 -11.94 -13.04 -0.21
N PRO A 92 -12.59 -12.32 -1.14
CA PRO A 92 -11.94 -11.22 -1.85
C PRO A 92 -11.45 -10.10 -0.92
N ALA A 93 -12.19 -9.81 0.16
CA ALA A 93 -11.78 -8.82 1.16
C ALA A 93 -10.52 -9.25 1.93
N VAL A 94 -10.46 -10.51 2.39
CA VAL A 94 -9.27 -11.05 3.08
C VAL A 94 -8.07 -11.11 2.13
N THR A 95 -8.26 -11.56 0.88
CA THR A 95 -7.21 -11.58 -0.16
C THR A 95 -6.66 -10.19 -0.46
N LYS A 96 -7.53 -9.18 -0.50
CA LYS A 96 -7.13 -7.77 -0.63
C LYS A 96 -6.34 -7.28 0.59
N LEU A 97 -6.78 -7.59 1.81
CA LEU A 97 -6.10 -7.16 3.03
C LEU A 97 -4.72 -7.82 3.20
N VAL A 98 -4.57 -9.10 2.81
CA VAL A 98 -3.29 -9.82 2.78
C VAL A 98 -2.24 -9.14 1.88
N GLN A 99 -2.68 -8.32 0.92
CA GLN A 99 -1.84 -7.56 0.00
C GLN A 99 -1.93 -6.02 0.21
N ASP A 100 -2.42 -5.56 1.36
CA ASP A 100 -2.58 -4.12 1.65
C ASP A 100 -1.23 -3.38 1.72
N SER A 101 -1.20 -2.06 1.47
CA SER A 101 0.00 -1.25 1.64
C SER A 101 0.33 -0.87 3.10
N SER A 102 -0.57 -1.16 4.04
CA SER A 102 -0.32 -1.13 5.48
C SER A 102 0.14 -2.50 5.97
N GLN A 103 1.19 -2.51 6.82
CA GLN A 103 1.73 -3.74 7.39
C GLN A 103 0.78 -4.31 8.45
N GLU A 104 0.11 -3.43 9.17
CA GLU A 104 -0.91 -3.70 10.19
C GLU A 104 -2.17 -4.29 9.55
N ALA A 105 -2.67 -3.69 8.46
CA ALA A 105 -3.81 -4.22 7.70
C ALA A 105 -3.49 -5.61 7.12
N ARG A 106 -2.28 -5.81 6.57
CA ARG A 106 -1.79 -7.14 6.14
C ARG A 106 -1.69 -8.14 7.28
N TYR A 107 -1.28 -7.73 8.47
CA TYR A 107 -1.23 -8.61 9.64
C TYR A 107 -2.62 -9.16 9.98
N PHE A 108 -3.64 -8.30 10.08
CA PHE A 108 -5.02 -8.74 10.31
C PHE A 108 -5.59 -9.55 9.13
N GLY A 109 -5.28 -9.16 7.88
CA GLY A 109 -5.59 -9.95 6.68
C GLY A 109 -5.03 -11.38 6.75
N ARG A 110 -3.75 -11.51 7.09
CA ARG A 110 -3.08 -12.81 7.29
C ARG A 110 -3.66 -13.61 8.46
N ARG A 111 -4.11 -12.96 9.53
CA ARG A 111 -4.80 -13.59 10.67
C ARG A 111 -6.13 -14.20 10.25
N MET A 112 -6.95 -13.44 9.52
CA MET A 112 -8.19 -13.94 8.92
C MET A 112 -7.94 -15.09 7.94
N LEU A 113 -6.95 -14.95 7.05
CA LEU A 113 -6.62 -15.99 6.08
C LEU A 113 -6.20 -17.30 6.78
N LEU A 114 -5.38 -17.24 7.84
CA LEU A 114 -5.02 -18.40 8.63
C LEU A 114 -6.26 -19.06 9.25
N SER A 115 -7.14 -18.27 9.88
CA SER A 115 -8.39 -18.76 10.46
C SER A 115 -9.29 -19.45 9.41
N LEU A 116 -9.51 -18.82 8.26
CA LEU A 116 -10.30 -19.37 7.16
C LEU A 116 -9.69 -20.65 6.55
N SER A 117 -8.35 -20.74 6.50
CA SER A 117 -7.62 -21.90 5.96
C SER A 117 -7.73 -23.19 6.78
N SER A 118 -8.45 -23.16 7.91
CA SER A 118 -8.83 -24.33 8.70
C SER A 118 -10.01 -25.12 8.10
N HIS A 119 -10.74 -24.55 7.13
CA HIS A 119 -11.88 -25.21 6.51
C HIS A 119 -11.44 -26.41 5.62
N PRO A 120 -12.08 -27.59 5.70
CA PRO A 120 -11.69 -28.77 4.92
C PRO A 120 -11.67 -28.53 3.40
N ASP A 121 -12.71 -27.89 2.86
CA ASP A 121 -12.80 -27.56 1.43
C ASP A 121 -12.18 -26.20 1.06
N PHE A 122 -11.30 -25.62 1.89
CA PHE A 122 -10.77 -24.25 1.68
C PHE A 122 -10.23 -24.02 0.26
N ASP A 123 -9.44 -24.96 -0.29
CA ASP A 123 -8.85 -24.79 -1.63
C ASP A 123 -9.88 -24.75 -2.77
N LYS A 124 -10.93 -25.60 -2.71
CA LYS A 124 -12.01 -25.60 -3.71
C LYS A 124 -12.82 -24.29 -3.66
N ILE A 125 -13.02 -23.79 -2.44
CA ILE A 125 -13.76 -22.54 -2.20
C ILE A 125 -12.89 -21.36 -2.66
N LEU A 126 -11.58 -21.39 -2.41
CA LEU A 126 -10.63 -20.37 -2.89
C LEU A 126 -10.68 -20.25 -4.42
N GLU A 127 -10.60 -21.38 -5.14
CA GLU A 127 -10.70 -21.42 -6.61
C GLU A 127 -12.00 -20.86 -7.17
N LYS A 128 -13.11 -21.00 -6.42
CA LYS A 128 -14.42 -20.51 -6.83
C LYS A 128 -14.58 -18.99 -6.66
N TYR A 129 -14.01 -18.40 -5.61
CA TYR A 129 -14.28 -17.01 -5.21
C TYR A 129 -13.11 -16.04 -5.43
N ILE A 130 -11.89 -16.51 -5.74
CA ILE A 130 -10.70 -15.67 -5.96
C ILE A 130 -10.23 -15.75 -7.42
N PRO A 131 -9.91 -14.61 -8.08
CA PRO A 131 -9.37 -14.60 -9.44
C PRO A 131 -8.07 -15.41 -9.58
N THR A 132 -7.92 -16.12 -10.70
CA THR A 132 -6.78 -17.04 -10.96
C THR A 132 -5.41 -16.40 -10.72
N LYS A 133 -5.25 -15.12 -11.05
CA LYS A 133 -4.02 -14.33 -10.86
C LYS A 133 -3.58 -14.20 -9.38
N ASP A 134 -4.53 -14.28 -8.45
CA ASP A 134 -4.30 -14.06 -7.01
C ASP A 134 -4.19 -15.39 -6.24
N LEU A 135 -4.67 -16.51 -6.83
CA LEU A 135 -4.71 -17.84 -6.19
C LEU A 135 -3.34 -18.31 -5.68
N GLN A 136 -2.29 -18.20 -6.51
CA GLN A 136 -0.96 -18.69 -6.15
C GLN A 136 -0.38 -17.90 -4.97
N THR A 137 -0.45 -16.57 -5.01
CA THR A 137 -0.03 -15.67 -3.93
C THR A 137 -0.74 -15.99 -2.61
N VAL A 138 -2.05 -16.28 -2.65
CA VAL A 138 -2.81 -16.67 -1.46
C VAL A 138 -2.37 -18.05 -0.94
N ARG A 139 -2.19 -19.04 -1.82
CA ARG A 139 -1.71 -20.39 -1.46
C ARG A 139 -0.34 -20.36 -0.79
N ASP A 140 0.62 -19.63 -1.37
CA ASP A 140 1.96 -19.46 -0.81
C ASP A 140 1.92 -18.74 0.55
N THR A 141 0.99 -17.80 0.72
CA THR A 141 0.75 -17.13 2.00
C THR A 141 0.16 -18.07 3.04
N VAL A 142 -0.85 -18.89 2.69
CA VAL A 142 -1.43 -19.92 3.59
C VAL A 142 -0.36 -20.93 4.00
N PHE A 143 0.44 -21.42 3.06
CA PHE A 143 1.53 -22.36 3.34
C PHE A 143 2.59 -21.75 4.28
N THR A 144 2.97 -20.49 4.06
CA THR A 144 3.86 -19.75 4.96
C THR A 144 3.25 -19.58 6.36
N LEU A 145 1.94 -19.30 6.44
CA LEU A 145 1.23 -19.14 7.72
C LEU A 145 1.10 -20.46 8.49
N LYS A 146 0.83 -21.57 7.81
CA LYS A 146 0.74 -22.90 8.44
C LYS A 146 2.10 -23.44 8.92
N THR A 147 3.20 -22.99 8.32
CA THR A 147 4.57 -23.43 8.69
C THR A 147 5.26 -22.52 9.71
N LYS A 148 5.07 -21.20 9.65
CA LYS A 148 5.72 -20.22 10.56
C LYS A 148 4.80 -19.58 11.59
N GLY A 149 3.49 -19.81 11.48
CA GLY A 149 2.49 -19.02 12.20
C GLY A 149 2.35 -17.60 11.65
N LEU A 150 1.60 -16.77 12.39
CA LEU A 150 1.28 -15.41 11.98
C LEU A 150 2.49 -14.46 12.05
N GLY A 151 3.41 -14.69 13.00
CA GLY A 151 4.46 -13.74 13.38
C GLY A 151 3.94 -12.68 14.36
N GLU A 152 4.81 -11.77 14.76
CA GLU A 152 4.48 -10.66 15.66
C GLU A 152 3.65 -9.57 14.94
N MET A 153 2.81 -8.86 15.70
CA MET A 153 2.09 -7.71 15.18
C MET A 153 3.08 -6.57 14.91
N PRO A 154 3.07 -5.95 13.70
CA PRO A 154 3.90 -4.78 13.44
C PRO A 154 3.59 -3.69 14.45
N GLN A 155 4.63 -3.25 15.17
CA GLN A 155 4.55 -1.99 15.91
C GLN A 155 4.80 -0.84 14.94
N ASP A 156 4.24 0.33 15.25
CA ASP A 156 4.59 1.58 14.57
C ASP A 156 6.11 1.67 14.49
N SER A 157 6.65 1.55 13.26
CA SER A 157 8.05 1.80 13.01
C SER A 157 8.29 3.29 13.20
N GLN A 158 8.53 3.68 14.44
CA GLN A 158 8.98 5.01 14.80
C GLN A 158 10.23 5.29 13.96
N SER A 159 10.04 6.09 12.92
CA SER A 159 11.14 6.76 12.23
C SER A 159 12.07 7.35 13.29
N ALA A 160 13.37 7.45 13.01
CA ALA A 160 14.38 7.85 14.01
C ALA A 160 14.14 9.25 14.65
N ARG A 161 13.09 9.96 14.24
CA ARG A 161 12.31 10.90 15.06
C ARG A 161 11.85 10.29 16.40
N GLY A 162 12.71 10.34 17.40
CA GLY A 162 12.23 10.47 18.79
C GLY A 162 12.51 9.33 19.76
N ARG A 163 13.70 8.72 19.73
CA ARG A 163 14.28 8.20 20.98
C ARG A 163 14.56 9.38 21.93
N ARG A 164 13.53 9.91 22.59
CA ARG A 164 13.72 10.50 23.92
C ARG A 164 14.05 9.33 24.82
N SER A 165 15.29 9.29 25.31
CA SER A 165 15.72 8.31 26.29
C SER A 165 14.89 8.48 27.56
N LEU A 166 14.01 7.52 27.84
CA LEU A 166 13.61 7.25 29.21
C LEU A 166 14.87 6.77 29.95
N PRO A 167 15.30 7.42 31.04
CA PRO A 167 16.44 6.97 31.81
C PRO A 167 16.01 5.78 32.67
N GLY A 168 16.54 4.58 32.40
CA GLY A 168 16.30 3.41 33.24
C GLY A 168 16.11 2.10 32.49
N SER A 169 17.21 1.52 32.01
CA SER A 169 17.41 0.06 32.11
C SER A 169 18.89 -0.26 31.96
N GLY A 170 19.41 -1.07 32.87
CA GLY A 170 20.86 -1.30 33.03
C GLY A 170 21.49 -2.05 31.86
N THR A 171 22.73 -1.68 31.53
CA THR A 171 23.54 -2.39 30.54
C THR A 171 24.03 -3.73 31.10
N VAL A 172 23.44 -4.85 30.65
CA VAL A 172 24.07 -6.16 30.80
C VAL A 172 24.88 -6.45 29.54
N ARG A 173 26.21 -6.49 29.67
CA ARG A 173 27.12 -6.92 28.60
C ARG A 173 26.97 -8.43 28.40
N ALA A 174 26.54 -8.86 27.22
CA ALA A 174 26.69 -10.25 26.77
C ALA A 174 27.87 -10.33 25.79
N SER A 175 28.97 -10.94 26.23
CA SER A 175 30.14 -11.21 25.40
C SER A 175 29.95 -12.48 24.58
N SER A 176 29.99 -12.36 23.26
CA SER A 176 30.00 -13.51 22.33
C SER A 176 31.41 -14.12 22.25
N LEU A 177 31.57 -15.36 22.70
CA LEU A 177 32.75 -16.18 22.42
C LEU A 177 32.38 -17.31 21.45
N ASN A 178 33.24 -17.52 20.45
CA ASN A 178 33.09 -18.55 19.44
C ASN A 178 33.30 -19.95 20.02
N ARG A 179 32.49 -20.93 19.60
CA ARG A 179 32.94 -22.31 19.43
C ARG A 179 32.02 -23.11 18.51
N GLU A 180 32.58 -23.58 17.40
CA GLU A 180 31.99 -24.67 16.61
C GLU A 180 32.12 -26.00 17.36
N PRO A 181 31.28 -26.98 16.99
CA PRO A 181 31.83 -28.30 16.71
C PRO A 181 31.31 -28.89 15.40
N LEU A 182 32.25 -29.36 14.56
CA LEU A 182 31.98 -30.28 13.47
C LEU A 182 31.35 -31.58 13.98
N ASN A 183 30.38 -32.13 13.25
CA ASN A 183 30.21 -33.58 13.14
C ASN A 183 29.38 -33.96 11.90
N GLN A 184 30.03 -34.61 10.94
CA GLN A 184 29.37 -35.30 9.84
C GLN A 184 28.87 -36.66 10.33
N THR A 185 27.63 -37.03 9.99
CA THR A 185 27.25 -38.45 9.89
C THR A 185 26.38 -38.66 8.66
N ASN A 186 26.85 -39.53 7.75
CA ASN A 186 26.06 -39.97 6.60
C ASN A 186 24.89 -40.84 7.08
N ARG A 187 23.68 -40.47 6.70
CA ARG A 187 22.54 -41.41 6.59
C ARG A 187 21.73 -41.09 5.33
N GLU A 188 21.94 -41.92 4.32
CA GLU A 188 21.04 -42.02 3.18
C GLU A 188 19.68 -42.54 3.68
N SER A 189 18.60 -41.93 3.21
CA SER A 189 17.23 -42.45 3.37
C SER A 189 16.35 -41.85 2.28
N ASN A 190 15.63 -42.73 1.59
CA ASN A 190 15.06 -42.46 0.27
C ASN A 190 13.71 -41.71 0.35
N SER A 191 13.39 -40.99 -0.72
CA SER A 191 12.04 -40.58 -1.15
C SER A 191 11.07 -39.92 -0.13
N HIS A 192 11.16 -38.59 0.02
CA HIS A 192 10.01 -37.67 0.21
C HIS A 192 10.42 -36.21 -0.13
N TYR A 193 10.75 -35.95 -1.40
CA TYR A 193 11.59 -34.82 -1.79
C TYR A 193 10.91 -33.43 -1.93
N SER A 194 9.58 -33.30 -1.88
CA SER A 194 8.92 -31.98 -2.01
C SER A 194 8.87 -31.15 -0.73
N CYS A 195 8.78 -31.78 0.46
CA CYS A 195 8.59 -31.02 1.70
C CYS A 195 9.91 -30.39 2.21
N ARG A 196 11.03 -31.10 2.07
CA ARG A 196 12.35 -30.67 2.57
C ARG A 196 12.93 -29.47 1.80
N SER A 197 12.77 -29.44 0.48
CA SER A 197 13.24 -28.33 -0.37
C SER A 197 12.48 -27.04 -0.09
N GLN A 198 11.16 -27.13 0.07
CA GLN A 198 10.32 -25.97 0.36
C GLN A 198 10.59 -25.42 1.77
N THR A 199 10.80 -26.29 2.77
CA THR A 199 11.16 -25.87 4.14
C THR A 199 12.55 -25.26 4.24
N GLN A 200 13.54 -25.74 3.47
CA GLN A 200 14.85 -25.08 3.37
C GLN A 200 14.73 -23.69 2.72
N SER A 201 14.10 -23.59 1.55
CA SER A 201 13.87 -22.29 0.87
C SER A 201 13.13 -21.29 1.76
N ILE A 202 12.20 -21.76 2.59
CA ILE A 202 11.51 -20.98 3.63
C ILE A 202 12.48 -20.46 4.70
N ALA A 203 13.45 -21.26 5.15
CA ALA A 203 14.44 -20.85 6.13
C ALA A 203 15.37 -19.76 5.56
N ASP A 204 15.94 -20.03 4.39
CA ASP A 204 16.81 -19.10 3.64
C ASP A 204 16.13 -17.74 3.45
N LYS A 205 14.84 -17.76 3.07
CA LYS A 205 14.00 -16.56 2.94
C LYS A 205 13.82 -15.78 4.24
N THR A 206 13.67 -16.46 5.39
CA THR A 206 13.56 -15.77 6.69
C THR A 206 14.90 -15.16 7.10
N GLU A 207 16.01 -15.86 6.88
CA GLU A 207 17.34 -15.34 7.17
C GLU A 207 17.65 -14.11 6.31
N TYR A 208 17.36 -14.19 5.01
CA TYR A 208 17.45 -13.05 4.09
C TYR A 208 16.66 -11.83 4.59
N ILE A 209 15.38 -12.01 4.90
CA ILE A 209 14.51 -10.92 5.41
C ILE A 209 15.09 -10.33 6.70
N LYS A 210 15.57 -11.17 7.63
CA LYS A 210 16.16 -10.74 8.91
C LYS A 210 17.46 -9.94 8.68
N GLN A 211 18.32 -10.39 7.77
CA GLN A 211 19.57 -9.72 7.42
C GLN A 211 19.31 -8.36 6.78
N ILE A 212 18.49 -8.28 5.73
CA ILE A 212 18.26 -7.03 5.00
C ILE A 212 17.46 -6.02 5.84
N SER A 213 16.49 -6.48 6.64
CA SER A 213 15.75 -5.62 7.58
C SER A 213 16.65 -5.13 8.72
N GLY A 214 17.60 -5.94 9.20
CA GLY A 214 18.63 -5.51 10.14
C GLY A 214 19.58 -4.46 9.55
N LEU A 215 19.99 -4.68 8.30
CA LEU A 215 20.66 -3.72 7.39
C LEU A 215 20.01 -2.34 7.44
N LEU A 216 18.82 -2.28 6.86
CA LEU A 216 18.02 -1.07 6.67
C LEU A 216 17.58 -0.46 8.02
N GLY A 217 17.34 -1.28 9.04
CA GLY A 217 16.94 -0.87 10.39
C GLY A 217 18.08 -0.42 11.31
N SER A 218 19.35 -0.50 10.87
CA SER A 218 20.50 -0.23 11.73
C SER A 218 20.52 1.20 12.28
N LYS A 219 21.09 1.37 13.48
CA LYS A 219 21.30 2.69 14.11
C LYS A 219 22.37 3.51 13.40
N ASP A 220 23.41 2.87 12.87
CA ASP A 220 24.44 3.54 12.07
C ASP A 220 23.93 3.78 10.65
N PHE A 221 24.01 5.03 10.19
CA PHE A 221 23.56 5.43 8.85
C PHE A 221 24.39 4.79 7.73
N ARG A 222 25.65 4.40 8.02
CA ARG A 222 26.53 3.72 7.07
C ARG A 222 26.08 2.27 6.82
N GLU A 223 25.65 1.57 7.87
CA GLU A 223 25.05 0.25 7.73
C GLU A 223 23.70 0.31 7.00
N ARG A 224 22.92 1.38 7.21
CA ARG A 224 21.70 1.61 6.40
C ARG A 224 22.01 1.83 4.91
N ILE A 225 23.09 2.55 4.58
CA ILE A 225 23.56 2.71 3.19
C ILE A 225 24.00 1.36 2.62
N LYS A 226 24.81 0.58 3.34
CA LYS A 226 25.18 -0.79 2.93
C LYS A 226 23.95 -1.70 2.71
N GLY A 227 22.91 -1.56 3.54
CA GLY A 227 21.64 -2.28 3.35
C GLY A 227 20.91 -1.86 2.07
N ILE A 228 21.02 -0.60 1.67
CA ILE A 228 20.48 -0.11 0.37
C ILE A 228 21.32 -0.67 -0.78
N ASP A 229 22.65 -0.67 -0.68
CA ASP A 229 23.56 -1.26 -1.68
C ASP A 229 23.34 -2.76 -1.87
N GLN A 230 23.18 -3.49 -0.75
CA GLN A 230 22.86 -4.91 -0.76
C GLN A 230 21.51 -5.15 -1.46
N LEU A 231 20.46 -4.38 -1.14
CA LEU A 231 19.16 -4.52 -1.80
C LEU A 231 19.24 -4.27 -3.31
N VAL A 232 20.00 -3.27 -3.77
CA VAL A 232 20.23 -3.04 -5.22
C VAL A 232 20.95 -4.25 -5.84
N THR A 233 21.98 -4.77 -5.15
CA THR A 233 22.75 -5.93 -5.58
C THR A 233 21.89 -7.20 -5.67
N ASP A 234 21.00 -7.41 -4.70
CA ASP A 234 20.05 -8.53 -4.67
C ASP A 234 19.01 -8.42 -5.79
N CYS A 235 18.51 -7.21 -6.08
CA CYS A 235 17.61 -6.99 -7.22
C CYS A 235 18.28 -7.31 -8.57
N GLN A 236 19.60 -7.20 -8.66
CA GLN A 236 20.36 -7.49 -9.88
C GLN A 236 20.75 -8.97 -10.01
N HIS A 237 21.19 -9.62 -8.92
CA HIS A 237 21.77 -10.97 -8.96
C HIS A 237 20.85 -12.05 -8.40
N ASN A 238 19.94 -11.71 -7.48
CA ASN A 238 19.03 -12.64 -6.79
C ASN A 238 17.56 -12.16 -6.81
N PRO A 239 17.01 -11.66 -7.95
CA PRO A 239 15.72 -10.96 -7.98
C PRO A 239 14.57 -11.80 -7.41
N ASN A 240 14.56 -13.11 -7.63
CA ASN A 240 13.51 -14.00 -7.11
C ASN A 240 13.42 -14.01 -5.59
N MET A 241 14.55 -13.87 -4.86
CA MET A 241 14.54 -13.79 -3.39
C MET A 241 13.88 -12.50 -2.91
N VAL A 242 14.13 -11.39 -3.62
CA VAL A 242 13.51 -10.08 -3.35
C VAL A 242 12.02 -10.11 -3.69
N ILE A 243 11.63 -10.63 -4.87
CA ILE A 243 10.24 -10.72 -5.34
C ILE A 243 9.41 -11.60 -4.40
N ASN A 244 9.92 -12.76 -4.02
CA ASN A 244 9.23 -13.63 -3.06
C ASN A 244 9.09 -12.98 -1.67
N SER A 245 9.95 -12.02 -1.34
CA SER A 245 10.00 -11.31 -0.06
C SER A 245 9.53 -9.85 -0.15
N ILE A 246 8.83 -9.48 -1.23
CA ILE A 246 8.64 -8.08 -1.65
C ILE A 246 8.06 -7.21 -0.54
N PHE A 247 7.07 -7.74 0.19
CA PHE A 247 6.37 -7.00 1.23
C PHE A 247 7.27 -6.65 2.43
N PRO A 248 7.88 -7.60 3.18
CA PRO A 248 8.83 -7.28 4.24
C PRO A 248 10.02 -6.41 3.80
N VAL A 249 10.56 -6.65 2.60
CA VAL A 249 11.71 -5.89 2.09
C VAL A 249 11.33 -4.42 1.82
N PHE A 250 10.19 -4.18 1.16
CA PHE A 250 9.76 -2.83 0.85
C PHE A 250 9.17 -2.09 2.06
N ASP A 251 8.68 -2.79 3.08
CA ASP A 251 8.35 -2.18 4.38
C ASP A 251 9.61 -1.61 5.06
N ALA A 252 10.69 -2.39 5.12
CA ALA A 252 11.97 -1.95 5.68
C ALA A 252 12.64 -0.84 4.83
N PHE A 253 12.51 -0.90 3.50
CA PHE A 253 13.06 0.09 2.59
C PHE A 253 12.25 1.40 2.56
N LYS A 254 10.92 1.36 2.71
CA LYS A 254 10.05 2.54 2.88
C LYS A 254 10.55 3.46 4.00
N ALA A 255 11.01 2.89 5.11
CA ALA A 255 11.56 3.67 6.21
C ALA A 255 12.85 4.44 5.86
N ARG A 256 13.57 4.06 4.78
CA ARG A 256 14.72 4.80 4.20
C ARG A 256 14.21 5.94 3.32
N LEU A 257 13.22 5.64 2.48
CA LEU A 257 12.53 6.62 1.64
C LEU A 257 11.89 7.73 2.45
N GLN A 258 11.55 7.50 3.73
CA GLN A 258 10.96 8.49 4.62
C GLN A 258 11.89 8.87 5.81
N GLU A 259 13.21 8.70 5.65
CA GLU A 259 14.19 8.94 6.72
C GLU A 259 14.52 10.43 6.93
N SER A 260 14.76 10.82 8.20
CA SER A 260 15.17 12.18 8.56
C SER A 260 16.62 12.53 8.19
N ASN A 261 17.50 11.53 8.05
CA ASN A 261 18.86 11.74 7.58
C ASN A 261 18.84 11.95 6.05
N SER A 262 19.09 13.19 5.62
CA SER A 262 19.03 13.59 4.21
C SER A 262 19.99 12.81 3.30
N LYS A 263 21.13 12.34 3.81
CA LYS A 263 22.09 11.54 3.04
C LYS A 263 21.54 10.15 2.74
N VAL A 264 21.01 9.45 3.76
CA VAL A 264 20.37 8.14 3.57
C VAL A 264 19.10 8.28 2.73
N ASN A 265 18.33 9.34 2.94
CA ASN A 265 17.09 9.58 2.20
C ASN A 265 17.33 9.82 0.70
N LEU A 266 18.27 10.69 0.35
CA LEU A 266 18.69 10.91 -1.03
C LEU A 266 19.17 9.61 -1.67
N TYR A 267 20.06 8.88 -0.98
CA TYR A 267 20.63 7.64 -1.49
C TYR A 267 19.58 6.55 -1.71
N ALA A 268 18.55 6.49 -0.86
CA ALA A 268 17.42 5.58 -1.02
C ALA A 268 16.56 5.94 -2.24
N LEU A 269 16.29 7.23 -2.49
CA LEU A 269 15.54 7.68 -3.68
C LEU A 269 16.30 7.42 -4.99
N GLU A 270 17.61 7.65 -5.01
CA GLU A 270 18.49 7.34 -6.16
C GLU A 270 18.59 5.83 -6.40
N SER A 271 18.71 5.03 -5.33
CA SER A 271 18.77 3.57 -5.44
C SER A 271 17.43 2.95 -5.82
N LEU A 272 16.30 3.55 -5.41
CA LEU A 272 14.98 3.14 -5.84
C LEU A 272 14.82 3.24 -7.37
N GLN A 273 15.39 4.24 -8.03
CA GLN A 273 15.39 4.34 -9.50
C GLN A 273 16.09 3.16 -10.17
N LYS A 274 17.12 2.58 -9.53
CA LYS A 274 17.81 1.37 -10.01
C LYS A 274 16.94 0.14 -9.78
N ILE A 275 16.40 -0.01 -8.56
CA ILE A 275 15.51 -1.11 -8.15
C ILE A 275 14.28 -1.20 -9.06
N ILE A 276 13.67 -0.07 -9.43
CA ILE A 276 12.53 -0.02 -10.36
C ILE A 276 12.88 -0.59 -11.74
N LYS A 277 14.05 -0.22 -12.30
CA LYS A 277 14.49 -0.73 -13.61
C LYS A 277 14.83 -2.22 -13.60
N LEU A 278 15.28 -2.74 -12.46
CA LEU A 278 15.61 -4.15 -12.26
C LEU A 278 14.35 -5.01 -12.08
N LEU A 279 13.40 -4.57 -11.25
CA LEU A 279 12.24 -5.37 -10.87
C LEU A 279 10.99 -5.14 -11.73
N LYS A 280 10.83 -3.95 -12.35
CA LYS A 280 9.72 -3.62 -13.28
C LYS A 280 8.34 -3.96 -12.70
N ASP A 281 7.46 -4.60 -13.47
CA ASP A 281 6.09 -4.97 -13.07
C ASP A 281 6.01 -5.90 -11.85
N ASN A 282 7.10 -6.54 -11.42
CA ASN A 282 7.12 -7.26 -10.12
C ASN A 282 6.89 -6.31 -8.93
N LEU A 283 7.10 -5.01 -9.10
CA LEU A 283 6.77 -3.97 -8.11
C LEU A 283 5.27 -3.65 -8.03
N SER A 284 4.44 -4.15 -8.93
CA SER A 284 2.97 -3.94 -8.95
C SER A 284 2.32 -4.09 -7.56
N GLN A 285 2.68 -5.14 -6.83
CA GLN A 285 2.21 -5.43 -5.47
C GLN A 285 2.54 -4.33 -4.44
N VAL A 286 3.63 -3.59 -4.64
CA VAL A 286 4.15 -2.57 -3.71
C VAL A 286 4.04 -1.13 -4.21
N VAL A 287 3.42 -0.88 -5.38
CA VAL A 287 3.13 0.48 -5.89
C VAL A 287 2.40 1.34 -4.84
N ASN A 288 1.41 0.76 -4.15
CA ASN A 288 0.64 1.45 -3.11
C ASN A 288 1.44 1.73 -1.81
N ILE A 289 2.65 1.15 -1.68
CA ILE A 289 3.63 1.47 -0.63
C ILE A 289 4.59 2.56 -1.13
N LEU A 290 5.13 2.37 -2.35
CA LEU A 290 6.14 3.21 -2.97
C LEU A 290 5.63 4.61 -3.34
N VAL A 291 4.48 4.73 -4.02
CA VAL A 291 3.98 6.02 -4.50
C VAL A 291 3.79 7.02 -3.34
N PRO A 292 3.08 6.69 -2.24
CA PRO A 292 3.02 7.57 -1.07
C PRO A 292 4.40 7.88 -0.46
N ALA A 293 5.29 6.89 -0.39
CA ALA A 293 6.63 7.08 0.16
C ALA A 293 7.46 8.10 -0.63
N ILE A 294 7.27 8.21 -1.95
CA ILE A 294 7.96 9.18 -2.81
C ILE A 294 7.25 10.55 -2.80
N VAL A 295 5.92 10.59 -2.94
CA VAL A 295 5.23 11.87 -3.23
C VAL A 295 4.96 12.72 -1.99
N ASP A 296 4.76 12.12 -0.82
CA ASP A 296 4.22 12.84 0.35
C ASP A 296 5.17 13.89 0.94
N ASN A 297 6.48 13.61 0.95
CA ASN A 297 7.47 14.46 1.64
C ASN A 297 8.55 15.03 0.71
N HIS A 298 8.78 14.45 -0.47
CA HIS A 298 9.99 14.74 -1.26
C HIS A 298 9.76 15.74 -2.40
N LEU A 299 8.56 15.78 -2.99
CA LEU A 299 8.23 16.76 -4.04
C LEU A 299 8.04 18.19 -3.52
N ASN A 300 7.76 18.36 -2.22
CA ASN A 300 7.76 19.65 -1.53
C ASN A 300 9.09 19.92 -0.78
N SER A 301 10.14 19.12 -1.01
CA SER A 301 11.42 19.28 -0.34
C SER A 301 12.15 20.56 -0.79
N LYS A 302 12.72 21.28 0.17
CA LYS A 302 13.65 22.41 -0.11
C LYS A 302 15.04 21.94 -0.55
N ASN A 303 15.35 20.66 -0.42
CA ASN A 303 16.60 20.09 -0.91
C ASN A 303 16.42 19.65 -2.36
N ASN A 304 16.99 20.41 -3.29
CA ASN A 304 16.89 20.17 -4.73
C ASN A 304 17.38 18.76 -5.15
N ALA A 305 18.36 18.17 -4.48
CA ALA A 305 18.81 16.81 -4.79
C ALA A 305 17.74 15.76 -4.42
N ILE A 306 17.12 15.89 -3.24
CA ILE A 306 16.02 15.01 -2.80
C ILE A 306 14.80 15.17 -3.72
N TYR A 307 14.47 16.42 -4.09
CA TYR A 307 13.40 16.71 -5.05
C TYR A 307 13.68 16.04 -6.41
N SER A 308 14.86 16.25 -6.99
CA SER A 308 15.25 15.67 -8.29
C SER A 308 15.29 14.14 -8.25
N ALA A 309 15.77 13.54 -7.15
CA ALA A 309 15.77 12.09 -6.98
C ALA A 309 14.35 11.50 -6.86
N ALA A 310 13.41 12.23 -6.24
CA ALA A 310 12.00 11.84 -6.17
C ALA A 310 11.29 11.96 -7.52
N ILE A 311 11.51 13.05 -8.27
CA ILE A 311 11.04 13.17 -9.67
C ILE A 311 11.61 12.04 -10.53
N GLY A 312 12.91 11.74 -10.38
CA GLY A 312 13.56 10.61 -11.05
C GLY A 312 12.92 9.26 -10.70
N ALA A 313 12.54 9.04 -9.45
CA ALA A 313 11.82 7.83 -9.02
C ALA A 313 10.40 7.73 -9.63
N ILE A 314 9.66 8.84 -9.71
CA ILE A 314 8.33 8.87 -10.37
C ILE A 314 8.47 8.58 -11.87
N ASN A 315 9.40 9.24 -12.56
CA ASN A 315 9.67 8.98 -13.98
C ASN A 315 10.13 7.53 -14.20
N ALA A 316 10.94 6.96 -13.29
CA ALA A 316 11.34 5.56 -13.36
C ALA A 316 10.14 4.62 -13.23
N LEU A 317 9.17 4.89 -12.34
CA LEU A 317 7.92 4.12 -12.27
C LEU A 317 7.16 4.17 -13.61
N ILE A 318 6.92 5.38 -14.14
CA ILE A 318 6.16 5.60 -15.39
C ILE A 318 6.78 4.91 -16.60
N LEU A 319 8.11 4.78 -16.61
CA LEU A 319 8.87 4.18 -17.73
C LEU A 319 9.08 2.66 -17.63
N ASN A 320 8.79 2.02 -16.48
CA ASN A 320 9.15 0.61 -16.24
C ASN A 320 8.01 -0.26 -15.68
N LEU A 321 6.84 0.31 -15.40
CA LEU A 321 5.63 -0.40 -14.99
C LEU A 321 4.47 -0.06 -15.95
N ASP A 322 3.48 -0.94 -16.06
CA ASP A 322 2.21 -0.59 -16.70
C ASP A 322 1.54 0.60 -15.98
N ASN A 323 1.40 1.72 -16.68
CA ASN A 323 0.84 2.96 -16.15
C ASN A 323 -0.62 2.82 -15.65
N ILE A 324 -1.36 1.78 -16.06
CA ILE A 324 -2.67 1.43 -15.48
C ILE A 324 -2.56 1.23 -13.96
N LEU A 325 -1.44 0.68 -13.48
CA LEU A 325 -1.17 0.43 -12.06
C LEU A 325 -0.86 1.73 -11.29
N LEU A 326 -0.30 2.73 -11.97
CA LEU A 326 0.07 4.03 -11.37
C LEU A 326 -1.09 5.02 -11.35
N LEU A 327 -2.03 4.90 -12.27
CA LEU A 327 -3.12 5.85 -12.51
C LEU A 327 -3.95 6.17 -11.25
N GLN A 328 -4.50 5.14 -10.58
CA GLN A 328 -5.29 5.33 -9.36
C GLN A 328 -4.43 5.88 -8.20
N PRO A 329 -3.22 5.36 -7.89
CA PRO A 329 -2.32 5.96 -6.91
C PRO A 329 -2.04 7.45 -7.19
N PHE A 330 -1.67 7.82 -8.42
CA PHE A 330 -1.37 9.20 -8.77
C PHE A 330 -2.59 10.11 -8.61
N CYS A 331 -3.76 9.72 -9.14
CA CYS A 331 -4.98 10.51 -8.99
C CYS A 331 -5.37 10.70 -7.52
N THR A 332 -5.27 9.63 -6.73
CA THR A 332 -5.55 9.66 -5.28
C THR A 332 -4.64 10.64 -4.55
N LYS A 333 -3.33 10.63 -4.82
CA LYS A 333 -2.40 11.52 -4.13
C LYS A 333 -2.49 12.96 -4.66
N ALA A 334 -2.71 13.17 -5.96
CA ALA A 334 -2.91 14.50 -6.55
C ALA A 334 -4.14 15.23 -5.95
N GLN A 335 -5.16 14.48 -5.53
CA GLN A 335 -6.30 15.05 -4.81
C GLN A 335 -5.89 15.75 -3.51
N PHE A 336 -5.13 15.08 -2.65
CA PHE A 336 -4.84 15.52 -1.26
C PHE A 336 -3.48 16.20 -1.02
N LEU A 337 -2.54 16.13 -1.99
CA LEU A 337 -1.28 16.86 -1.90
C LEU A 337 -1.50 18.38 -1.89
N SER A 338 -0.43 19.13 -1.62
CA SER A 338 -0.43 20.59 -1.64
C SER A 338 0.88 21.13 -2.23
N GLY A 339 0.89 22.42 -2.56
CA GLY A 339 2.08 23.09 -3.11
C GLY A 339 2.57 22.46 -4.41
N LYS A 340 3.89 22.41 -4.57
CA LYS A 340 4.57 21.92 -5.78
C LYS A 340 4.32 20.43 -6.03
N ALA A 341 4.24 19.61 -4.97
CA ALA A 341 3.91 18.19 -5.08
C ALA A 341 2.56 17.92 -5.78
N LYS A 342 1.56 18.80 -5.57
CA LYS A 342 0.26 18.67 -6.26
C LYS A 342 0.39 19.03 -7.74
N VAL A 343 1.10 20.11 -8.07
CA VAL A 343 1.34 20.56 -9.46
C VAL A 343 2.05 19.45 -10.26
N ASP A 344 3.21 19.02 -9.79
CA ASP A 344 4.05 18.04 -10.48
C ASP A 344 3.31 16.71 -10.72
N LEU A 345 2.50 16.27 -9.75
CA LEU A 345 1.75 15.02 -9.89
C LEU A 345 0.53 15.15 -10.81
N ILE A 346 -0.13 16.31 -10.88
CA ILE A 346 -1.20 16.57 -11.85
C ILE A 346 -0.63 16.54 -13.28
N GLU A 347 0.54 17.16 -13.49
CA GLU A 347 1.25 17.10 -14.78
C GLU A 347 1.59 15.65 -15.16
N LYS A 348 2.08 14.84 -14.23
CA LYS A 348 2.33 13.41 -14.46
C LYS A 348 1.06 12.60 -14.74
N VAL A 349 -0.11 12.98 -14.21
CA VAL A 349 -1.39 12.37 -14.59
C VAL A 349 -1.76 12.76 -16.03
N ALA A 350 -1.50 14.00 -16.47
CA ALA A 350 -1.75 14.44 -17.84
C ALA A 350 -0.87 13.68 -18.87
N ASP A 351 0.42 13.46 -18.55
CA ASP A 351 1.31 12.61 -19.34
C ASP A 351 0.71 11.19 -19.51
N VAL A 352 0.30 10.58 -18.39
CA VAL A 352 -0.26 9.22 -18.36
C VAL A 352 -1.61 9.11 -19.05
N VAL A 353 -2.48 10.14 -18.97
CA VAL A 353 -3.75 10.20 -19.72
C VAL A 353 -3.48 10.06 -21.22
N THR A 354 -2.52 10.82 -21.73
CA THR A 354 -2.18 10.87 -23.17
C THR A 354 -1.69 9.52 -23.69
N GLU A 355 -0.99 8.75 -22.86
CA GLU A 355 -0.39 7.46 -23.19
C GLU A 355 -1.36 6.26 -22.98
N LEU A 356 -2.23 6.32 -21.96
CA LEU A 356 -3.18 5.24 -21.65
C LEU A 356 -4.50 5.32 -22.42
N TYR A 357 -5.04 6.52 -22.65
CA TYR A 357 -6.42 6.67 -23.14
C TYR A 357 -6.68 5.93 -24.46
N PRO A 358 -5.79 5.97 -25.49
CA PRO A 358 -6.00 5.22 -26.74
C PRO A 358 -6.14 3.70 -26.56
N ARG A 359 -5.64 3.15 -25.44
CA ARG A 359 -5.62 1.71 -25.15
C ARG A 359 -6.68 1.29 -24.11
N LYS A 360 -7.08 2.20 -23.21
CA LYS A 360 -7.94 1.93 -22.04
C LYS A 360 -8.82 3.15 -21.65
N PRO A 361 -9.67 3.67 -22.56
CA PRO A 361 -10.40 4.94 -22.33
C PRO A 361 -11.28 4.89 -21.08
N GLN A 362 -12.10 3.85 -20.91
CA GLN A 362 -12.95 3.62 -19.73
C GLN A 362 -12.20 3.63 -18.40
N MET A 363 -10.95 3.14 -18.37
CA MET A 363 -10.12 3.16 -17.15
C MET A 363 -9.60 4.56 -16.88
N VAL A 364 -9.25 5.34 -17.91
CA VAL A 364 -8.84 6.73 -17.74
C VAL A 364 -10.02 7.58 -17.26
N GLU A 365 -11.19 7.45 -17.90
CA GLU A 365 -12.42 8.15 -17.51
C GLU A 365 -12.80 7.87 -16.04
N GLN A 366 -12.91 6.59 -15.66
CA GLN A 366 -13.30 6.20 -14.30
C GLN A 366 -12.35 6.73 -13.21
N LYS A 367 -11.07 6.93 -13.54
CA LYS A 367 -10.02 7.22 -12.55
C LYS A 367 -9.60 8.69 -12.51
N VAL A 368 -9.60 9.36 -13.66
CA VAL A 368 -9.06 10.72 -13.80
C VAL A 368 -10.16 11.78 -13.76
N LEU A 369 -11.37 11.51 -14.28
CA LEU A 369 -12.46 12.49 -14.23
C LEU A 369 -12.81 12.90 -12.77
N PRO A 370 -12.88 11.98 -11.78
CA PRO A 370 -13.08 12.38 -10.37
C PRO A 370 -11.99 13.32 -9.83
N LEU A 371 -10.74 13.19 -10.29
CA LEU A 371 -9.67 14.14 -9.96
C LEU A 371 -9.93 15.50 -10.63
N LEU A 372 -10.21 15.52 -11.94
CA LEU A 372 -10.47 16.77 -12.66
C LEU A 372 -11.63 17.55 -12.03
N TRP A 373 -12.74 16.88 -11.72
CA TRP A 373 -13.91 17.49 -11.07
C TRP A 373 -13.58 18.04 -9.69
N HIS A 374 -12.77 17.33 -8.90
CA HIS A 374 -12.28 17.83 -7.62
C HIS A 374 -11.37 19.07 -7.77
N LEU A 375 -10.46 19.07 -8.75
CA LEU A 375 -9.55 20.20 -9.00
C LEU A 375 -10.31 21.45 -9.44
N LEU A 376 -11.22 21.33 -10.42
CA LEU A 376 -12.08 22.42 -10.88
C LEU A 376 -13.04 22.89 -9.78
N GLY A 377 -13.61 21.96 -8.99
CA GLY A 377 -14.52 22.30 -7.90
C GLY A 377 -13.84 23.04 -6.74
N THR A 378 -12.52 22.89 -6.56
CA THR A 378 -11.74 23.52 -5.48
C THR A 378 -10.90 24.72 -5.95
N SER A 379 -10.90 25.07 -7.24
CA SER A 379 -9.99 26.07 -7.82
C SER A 379 -10.34 27.54 -7.50
N THR A 380 -11.40 27.81 -6.71
CA THR A 380 -11.88 29.16 -6.38
C THR A 380 -10.93 29.99 -5.51
N HIS A 381 -9.96 29.36 -4.82
CA HIS A 381 -9.10 30.04 -3.83
C HIS A 381 -7.58 29.78 -4.01
N SER A 382 -7.13 29.16 -5.10
CA SER A 382 -5.68 28.95 -5.31
C SER A 382 -4.97 30.23 -5.77
N GLY A 383 -4.38 30.95 -4.80
CA GLY A 383 -3.58 32.14 -5.06
C GLY A 383 -2.36 31.89 -5.96
N THR A 384 -1.82 32.98 -6.51
CA THR A 384 -0.64 32.99 -7.38
C THR A 384 0.62 32.56 -6.60
N ILE A 385 1.07 31.33 -6.81
CA ILE A 385 2.34 30.86 -6.27
C ILE A 385 3.47 31.50 -7.09
N HIS A 386 4.11 32.54 -6.55
CA HIS A 386 5.31 33.11 -7.15
C HIS A 386 6.51 32.18 -6.94
N GLY A 387 6.96 31.54 -8.01
CA GLY A 387 8.12 30.66 -8.08
C GLY A 387 8.21 29.99 -9.45
N ARG A 388 9.37 29.43 -9.81
CA ARG A 388 9.62 28.80 -11.13
C ARG A 388 8.89 27.46 -11.36
N GLY A 389 7.80 27.17 -10.64
CA GLY A 389 6.96 25.99 -10.83
C GLY A 389 5.56 26.40 -11.29
N GLY A 390 4.91 25.55 -12.09
CA GLY A 390 3.55 25.82 -12.58
C GLY A 390 2.55 26.10 -11.45
N SER A 391 1.48 26.83 -11.76
CA SER A 391 0.37 27.00 -10.82
C SER A 391 -0.52 25.77 -10.82
N ILE A 392 -1.24 25.49 -9.73
CA ILE A 392 -2.24 24.41 -9.67
C ILE A 392 -3.29 24.60 -10.78
N ARG A 393 -3.66 25.86 -11.10
CA ARG A 393 -4.55 26.18 -12.23
C ARG A 393 -3.94 25.78 -13.57
N GLY A 394 -2.65 26.07 -13.80
CA GLY A 394 -1.93 25.67 -15.02
C GLY A 394 -1.86 24.15 -15.19
N ALA A 395 -1.46 23.41 -14.15
CA ALA A 395 -1.45 21.96 -14.20
C ALA A 395 -2.86 21.36 -14.41
N THR A 396 -3.89 21.95 -13.79
CA THR A 396 -5.29 21.53 -14.01
C THR A 396 -5.73 21.81 -15.45
N ALA A 397 -5.30 22.93 -16.06
CA ALA A 397 -5.56 23.23 -17.46
C ALA A 397 -4.85 22.24 -18.39
N ASN A 398 -3.59 21.89 -18.12
CA ASN A 398 -2.84 20.87 -18.88
C ASN A 398 -3.54 19.49 -18.80
N LEU A 399 -4.01 19.09 -17.62
CA LEU A 399 -4.79 17.85 -17.45
C LEU A 399 -6.11 17.88 -18.22
N CYS A 400 -6.81 19.02 -18.17
CA CYS A 400 -8.04 19.23 -18.95
C CYS A 400 -7.77 19.17 -20.46
N GLN A 401 -6.67 19.76 -20.93
CA GLN A 401 -6.25 19.72 -22.34
C GLN A 401 -5.93 18.30 -22.78
N ALA A 402 -5.17 17.54 -21.98
CA ALA A 402 -4.85 16.14 -22.26
C ALA A 402 -6.12 15.27 -22.35
N LEU A 403 -7.09 15.46 -21.44
CA LEU A 403 -8.39 14.78 -21.51
C LEU A 403 -9.22 15.23 -22.71
N HIS A 404 -9.30 16.53 -22.99
CA HIS A 404 -10.08 17.04 -24.13
C HIS A 404 -9.51 16.59 -25.48
N ALA A 405 -8.18 16.52 -25.63
CA ALA A 405 -7.53 16.02 -26.83
C ALA A 405 -7.80 14.52 -27.08
N GLN A 406 -8.12 13.75 -26.04
CA GLN A 406 -8.36 12.31 -26.10
C GLN A 406 -9.86 11.96 -26.16
N MET A 407 -10.69 12.67 -25.40
CA MET A 407 -12.14 12.45 -25.30
C MET A 407 -12.97 13.27 -26.29
N GLY A 408 -12.45 14.41 -26.77
CA GLY A 408 -13.22 15.37 -27.55
C GLY A 408 -14.47 15.86 -26.81
N PRO A 409 -15.62 16.01 -27.53
CA PRO A 409 -16.88 16.49 -26.95
C PRO A 409 -17.38 15.70 -25.74
N SER A 410 -17.06 14.40 -25.64
CA SER A 410 -17.50 13.53 -24.55
C SER A 410 -17.01 14.01 -23.16
N LEU A 411 -15.92 14.80 -23.08
CA LEU A 411 -15.52 15.42 -21.83
C LEU A 411 -16.59 16.39 -21.29
N SER A 412 -17.22 17.17 -22.18
CA SER A 412 -18.30 18.10 -21.85
C SER A 412 -19.61 17.36 -21.52
N GLU A 413 -19.85 16.23 -22.17
CA GLU A 413 -20.99 15.34 -21.84
C GLU A 413 -20.83 14.71 -20.45
N CYS A 414 -19.64 14.19 -20.11
CA CYS A 414 -19.35 13.70 -18.77
C CYS A 414 -19.52 14.82 -17.72
N ALA A 415 -19.07 16.03 -18.05
CA ALA A 415 -19.22 17.19 -17.19
C ALA A 415 -20.69 17.54 -16.92
N ALA A 416 -21.64 17.28 -17.84
CA ALA A 416 -23.08 17.56 -17.70
C ALA A 416 -23.65 17.10 -16.34
N SER A 417 -23.15 15.96 -15.83
CA SER A 417 -23.52 15.37 -14.54
C SER A 417 -22.98 16.08 -13.28
N GLN A 418 -22.09 17.07 -13.42
CA GLN A 418 -21.34 17.67 -12.34
C GLN A 418 -21.92 19.01 -11.85
N PRO A 419 -21.57 19.47 -10.64
CA PRO A 419 -22.03 20.77 -10.12
C PRO A 419 -21.63 21.98 -10.98
N ALA A 420 -22.46 23.04 -10.94
CA ALA A 420 -22.33 24.21 -11.82
C ALA A 420 -20.98 24.96 -11.74
N ASN A 421 -20.27 24.90 -10.60
CA ASN A 421 -18.93 25.46 -10.46
C ASN A 421 -17.86 24.66 -11.24
N VAL A 422 -17.98 23.32 -11.28
CA VAL A 422 -17.10 22.45 -12.07
C VAL A 422 -17.31 22.74 -13.56
N HIS A 423 -18.56 22.84 -13.99
CA HIS A 423 -18.95 23.27 -15.35
C HIS A 423 -18.35 24.60 -15.76
N LYS A 424 -18.48 25.61 -14.91
CA LYS A 424 -17.94 26.95 -15.18
C LYS A 424 -16.41 26.89 -15.33
N GLY A 425 -15.72 26.22 -14.41
CA GLY A 425 -14.27 26.04 -14.48
C GLY A 425 -13.80 25.29 -15.73
N LEU A 426 -14.51 24.24 -16.14
CA LEU A 426 -14.22 23.50 -17.37
C LEU A 426 -14.34 24.41 -18.61
N ASN A 427 -15.45 25.14 -18.73
CA ASN A 427 -15.69 26.04 -19.86
C ASN A 427 -14.70 27.22 -19.90
N GLU A 428 -14.28 27.73 -18.73
CA GLU A 428 -13.21 28.74 -18.64
C GLU A 428 -11.88 28.21 -19.18
N VAL A 429 -11.51 26.97 -18.84
CA VAL A 429 -10.28 26.33 -19.37
C VAL A 429 -10.39 26.06 -20.86
N LEU A 430 -11.47 25.44 -21.34
CA LEU A 430 -11.63 25.10 -22.76
C LEU A 430 -11.58 26.34 -23.67
N ARG A 431 -12.15 27.48 -23.23
CA ARG A 431 -12.05 28.77 -23.94
C ARG A 431 -10.64 29.36 -24.02
N THR A 432 -9.68 28.86 -23.23
CA THR A 432 -8.26 29.26 -23.34
C THR A 432 -7.44 28.32 -24.22
N LEU A 433 -8.05 27.24 -24.72
CA LEU A 433 -7.44 26.25 -25.62
C LEU A 433 -7.92 26.41 -27.08
N SER A 434 -9.03 27.13 -27.28
CA SER A 434 -9.59 27.57 -28.57
C SER A 434 -9.06 28.94 -28.97
#